data_AF-S8DQF5-F1
#
_entry.id   AF-S8DQF5-F1
#
_cell.length_a   1.000
_cell.length_b   1.000
_cell.length_c   1.000
_cell.angle_alpha   90.00
_cell.angle_beta   90.00
_cell.angle_gamma   90.00
#
_symmetry.space_group_name_H-M   'P 1'
#
loop_
_entity.id
_entity.type
_entity.pdbx_description
1 polymer ?
#
loop_
_entity_poly.entity_id
_entity_poly.type
_entity_poly.pdbx_seq_one_letter_code
_entity_poly.pdbx_strand_id
1 'polypeptide(L)'
;MYDRANLKMIAESHLYVDEAEWTGDAVKMPKREEMPWVDFQLVNYHQPVLGTFHCKFMVVDRKMAILCSNNIQDRPNMEMMCHLEGPIVDSMYDTALISWYKAMDPPLPLLSRPYQPPEGGYKFGMENEYATTHILDGSKGEDLFRQFREKGEQAGDEDAAKTSEEAKGDGRVFIAGKYQTITDHINAGDQTTQATTDLDASREYTPHVLHAPHLEVPMALVNRSPWGKPGNDERALMCPQAAAWLAALKHAREKVFIQTPTFSAAPVVDGVLAAVRRGIEVTLYVDVGFNDGGEALPLQGGTNEEVVRGMYAKLEEHEKERLKYFWFTARDQGKPINAHLQQRNCHVKLMVVDDQVGIMGNGNQDVQSWFHSSEVNVMIDSHVICREWLDTIERVQNTHLHRVGHDGVYRDAQGVELQDSTGVTKGFKGLVKGIQGSIARVRGTGGF
;
A
#
# COMPACT_ATOMS: atom_id res chain seq x y z
N MET A 1 -6.05 -3.27 14.37
CA MET A 1 -6.82 -2.01 14.33
C MET A 1 -7.41 -1.86 12.94
N TYR A 2 -8.64 -1.38 12.81
CA TYR A 2 -9.25 -1.02 11.52
C TYR A 2 -9.89 0.36 11.60
N ASP A 3 -10.27 0.91 10.45
CA ASP A 3 -10.93 2.22 10.37
C ASP A 3 -12.36 2.11 9.87
N ARG A 4 -13.30 2.49 10.73
CA ARG A 4 -14.70 2.68 10.38
C ARG A 4 -15.33 3.73 11.26
N ALA A 5 -15.84 4.80 10.65
CA ALA A 5 -16.45 5.88 11.40
C ALA A 5 -17.66 5.40 12.23
N ASN A 6 -17.68 5.81 13.49
CA ASN A 6 -18.73 5.56 14.45
C ASN A 6 -19.12 6.89 15.13
N LEU A 7 -20.41 7.10 15.41
CA LEU A 7 -20.88 8.32 16.09
C LEU A 7 -20.22 8.54 17.46
N LYS A 8 -19.83 7.45 18.16
CA LYS A 8 -19.08 7.51 19.41
C LYS A 8 -17.72 8.22 19.25
N MET A 9 -17.15 8.23 18.05
CA MET A 9 -15.85 8.84 17.75
C MET A 9 -15.86 10.37 17.69
N ILE A 10 -17.03 10.99 17.86
CA ILE A 10 -17.11 12.44 18.15
C ILE A 10 -16.45 12.76 19.50
N ALA A 11 -16.49 11.82 20.46
CA ALA A 11 -15.89 11.98 21.78
C ALA A 11 -14.51 11.29 21.92
N GLU A 12 -14.34 10.10 21.32
CA GLU A 12 -13.11 9.32 21.44
C GLU A 12 -12.78 8.58 20.13
N SER A 13 -11.66 8.91 19.49
CA SER A 13 -11.29 8.35 18.19
C SER A 13 -10.94 6.86 18.20
N HIS A 14 -10.49 6.31 19.33
CA HIS A 14 -10.14 4.90 19.47
C HIS A 14 -11.21 4.19 20.29
N LEU A 15 -11.86 3.18 19.71
CA LEU A 15 -12.88 2.39 20.40
C LEU A 15 -12.42 0.94 20.49
N TYR A 16 -12.39 0.37 21.69
CA TYR A 16 -12.30 -1.08 21.83
C TYR A 16 -13.56 -1.71 21.24
N VAL A 17 -13.36 -2.76 20.46
CA VAL A 17 -14.44 -3.55 19.87
C VAL A 17 -14.54 -4.82 20.69
N ASP A 18 -15.74 -5.10 21.21
CA ASP A 18 -15.98 -6.32 21.96
C ASP A 18 -16.17 -7.52 21.03
N GLU A 19 -16.14 -8.73 21.61
CA GLU A 19 -16.25 -9.96 20.84
C GLU A 19 -17.58 -10.07 20.07
N ALA A 20 -18.67 -9.56 20.63
CA ALA A 20 -19.97 -9.58 19.96
C ALA A 20 -19.97 -8.68 18.71
N GLU A 21 -19.27 -7.54 18.74
CA GLU A 21 -19.15 -6.65 17.59
C GLU A 21 -18.16 -7.20 16.55
N TRP A 22 -17.00 -7.75 16.94
CA TRP A 22 -16.01 -8.24 15.97
C TRP A 22 -16.38 -9.57 15.30
N THR A 23 -17.19 -10.41 15.96
CA THR A 23 -17.70 -11.65 15.36
C THR A 23 -18.88 -11.40 14.42
N GLY A 24 -19.48 -10.21 14.48
CA GLY A 24 -20.56 -9.81 13.59
C GLY A 24 -20.12 -9.62 12.14
N ASP A 25 -21.11 -9.56 11.24
CA ASP A 25 -20.92 -9.48 9.78
C ASP A 25 -20.05 -8.31 9.28
N ALA A 26 -19.91 -7.28 10.11
CA ALA A 26 -19.15 -6.08 9.81
C ALA A 26 -17.63 -6.30 9.81
N VAL A 27 -17.13 -7.25 10.61
CA VAL A 27 -15.69 -7.49 10.83
C VAL A 27 -15.34 -8.96 10.61
N LYS A 28 -16.17 -9.89 11.08
CA LYS A 28 -16.05 -11.34 10.86
C LYS A 28 -14.74 -11.95 11.36
N MET A 29 -14.27 -11.51 12.53
CA MET A 29 -13.14 -12.16 13.21
C MET A 29 -13.62 -13.37 14.03
N PRO A 30 -12.79 -14.41 14.22
CA PRO A 30 -13.11 -15.53 15.11
C PRO A 30 -13.38 -15.11 16.55
N LYS A 31 -14.09 -15.94 17.30
CA LYS A 31 -14.24 -15.78 18.75
C LYS A 31 -12.91 -16.06 19.45
N ARG A 32 -12.73 -15.55 20.67
CA ARG A 32 -11.52 -15.78 21.47
C ARG A 32 -11.31 -17.25 21.81
N GLU A 33 -12.40 -18.01 22.03
CA GLU A 33 -12.35 -19.47 22.26
C GLU A 33 -11.79 -20.26 21.06
N GLU A 34 -11.85 -19.69 19.86
CA GLU A 34 -11.30 -20.27 18.63
C GLU A 34 -9.82 -19.91 18.43
N MET A 35 -9.31 -18.96 19.24
CA MET A 35 -7.92 -18.47 19.18
C MET A 35 -7.24 -18.57 20.57
N PRO A 36 -7.22 -19.73 21.24
CA PRO A 36 -6.78 -19.85 22.63
C PRO A 36 -5.29 -19.51 22.85
N TRP A 37 -4.49 -19.46 21.79
CA TRP A 37 -3.05 -19.14 21.83
C TRP A 37 -2.76 -17.69 21.45
N VAL A 38 -3.79 -16.88 21.21
CA VAL A 38 -3.66 -15.48 20.79
C VAL A 38 -4.39 -14.58 21.77
N ASP A 39 -3.65 -13.68 22.41
CA ASP A 39 -4.25 -12.55 23.09
C ASP A 39 -4.73 -11.52 22.08
N PHE A 40 -6.00 -11.64 21.72
CA PHE A 40 -6.63 -10.80 20.73
C PHE A 40 -7.32 -9.59 21.36
N GLN A 41 -7.01 -8.40 20.84
CA GLN A 41 -7.73 -7.15 21.08
C GLN A 41 -7.99 -6.47 19.74
N LEU A 42 -9.16 -5.87 19.59
CA LEU A 42 -9.52 -5.12 18.40
C LEU A 42 -9.89 -3.69 18.76
N VAL A 43 -9.31 -2.74 18.01
CA VAL A 43 -9.64 -1.32 18.10
C VAL A 43 -10.15 -0.85 16.75
N ASN A 44 -11.32 -0.22 16.76
CA ASN A 44 -11.83 0.57 15.65
C ASN A 44 -11.39 2.02 15.86
N TYR A 45 -10.78 2.61 14.85
CA TYR A 45 -10.27 3.97 14.90
C TYR A 45 -10.87 4.83 13.79
N HIS A 46 -11.23 6.08 14.11
CA HIS A 46 -11.44 7.11 13.09
C HIS A 46 -11.25 8.49 13.71
N GLN A 47 -10.74 9.46 12.96
CA GLN A 47 -10.69 10.86 13.39
C GLN A 47 -11.62 11.72 12.52
N PRO A 48 -12.86 11.97 12.98
CA PRO A 48 -13.80 12.78 12.23
C PRO A 48 -13.22 14.16 11.85
N VAL A 49 -13.49 14.67 10.64
CA VAL A 49 -14.38 14.14 9.60
C VAL A 49 -13.63 13.35 8.52
N LEU A 50 -12.36 13.69 8.28
CA LEU A 50 -11.57 13.16 7.16
C LEU A 50 -10.37 12.32 7.59
N GLY A 51 -10.04 12.27 8.88
CA GLY A 51 -8.82 11.67 9.38
C GLY A 51 -8.97 10.16 9.45
N THR A 52 -8.22 9.46 8.61
CA THR A 52 -8.30 8.00 8.50
C THR A 52 -7.03 7.31 8.96
N PHE A 53 -7.13 6.10 9.48
CA PHE A 53 -5.98 5.22 9.72
C PHE A 53 -5.66 4.46 8.43
N HIS A 54 -4.61 4.89 7.75
CA HIS A 54 -4.19 4.34 6.47
C HIS A 54 -2.83 3.61 6.56
N CYS A 55 -2.38 3.27 7.78
CA CYS A 55 -1.10 2.61 7.97
C CYS A 55 -1.19 1.10 7.73
N LYS A 56 -0.24 0.52 6.97
CA LYS A 56 -0.13 -0.93 6.75
C LYS A 56 1.30 -1.39 7.02
N PHE A 57 1.49 -2.03 8.17
CA PHE A 57 2.78 -2.60 8.54
C PHE A 57 2.61 -3.70 9.59
N MET A 58 3.67 -4.46 9.80
CA MET A 58 3.76 -5.50 10.82
C MET A 58 5.13 -5.40 11.51
N VAL A 59 5.16 -5.63 12.82
CA VAL A 59 6.41 -5.73 13.59
C VAL A 59 6.43 -7.11 14.24
N VAL A 60 7.52 -7.86 14.05
CA VAL A 60 7.68 -9.21 14.59
C VAL A 60 8.88 -9.21 15.53
N ASP A 61 8.64 -9.60 16.78
CA ASP A 61 9.62 -9.70 17.87
C ASP A 61 10.51 -8.47 18.09
N ARG A 62 10.14 -7.32 17.51
CA ARG A 62 10.97 -6.11 17.41
C ARG A 62 12.33 -6.36 16.71
N LYS A 63 12.45 -7.44 15.93
CA LYS A 63 13.65 -7.78 15.17
C LYS A 63 13.54 -7.39 13.71
N MET A 64 12.34 -7.58 13.15
CA MET A 64 11.99 -7.19 11.80
C MET A 64 10.69 -6.39 11.79
N ALA A 65 10.55 -5.55 10.76
CA ALA A 65 9.29 -4.92 10.39
C ALA A 65 9.01 -5.14 8.90
N ILE A 66 7.74 -5.29 8.56
CA ILE A 66 7.27 -5.29 7.18
C ILE A 66 6.46 -4.01 6.97
N LEU A 67 6.82 -3.22 5.98
CA LEU A 67 6.07 -2.04 5.56
C LEU A 67 5.46 -2.28 4.19
N CYS A 68 4.14 -2.13 4.08
CA CYS A 68 3.36 -2.55 2.93
C CYS A 68 2.65 -1.38 2.27
N SER A 69 2.42 -1.45 0.97
CA SER A 69 1.38 -0.62 0.34
C SER A 69 0.00 -1.29 0.37
N ASN A 70 -0.04 -2.62 0.50
CA ASN A 70 -1.26 -3.41 0.36
C ASN A 70 -2.18 -3.34 1.59
N ASN A 71 -3.48 -3.23 1.33
CA ASN A 71 -4.51 -3.54 2.32
C ASN A 71 -4.73 -5.06 2.40
N ILE A 72 -5.39 -5.51 3.45
CA ILE A 72 -6.00 -6.85 3.50
C ILE A 72 -7.36 -6.74 2.80
N GLN A 73 -7.41 -7.06 1.51
CA GLN A 73 -8.61 -6.91 0.68
C GLN A 73 -8.61 -7.85 -0.53
N ASP A 74 -9.78 -8.09 -1.11
CA ASP A 74 -9.99 -9.01 -2.23
C ASP A 74 -9.74 -8.34 -3.60
N ARG A 75 -8.69 -7.51 -3.75
CA ARG A 75 -8.33 -6.84 -5.01
C ARG A 75 -6.96 -7.28 -5.53
N PRO A 76 -6.81 -7.64 -6.82
CA PRO A 76 -5.53 -8.10 -7.40
C PRO A 76 -4.57 -6.95 -7.73
N ASN A 77 -4.41 -5.97 -6.84
CA ASN A 77 -3.54 -4.83 -7.12
C ASN A 77 -2.06 -5.24 -7.20
N MET A 78 -1.29 -4.51 -7.99
CA MET A 78 0.17 -4.53 -7.87
C MET A 78 0.59 -3.65 -6.70
N GLU A 79 1.35 -4.24 -5.78
CA GLU A 79 1.69 -3.67 -4.49
C GLU A 79 3.20 -3.78 -4.24
N MET A 80 3.70 -3.06 -3.25
CA MET A 80 5.09 -3.09 -2.81
C MET A 80 5.14 -3.38 -1.31
N MET A 81 6.09 -4.23 -0.92
CA MET A 81 6.37 -4.55 0.47
C MET A 81 7.88 -4.52 0.68
N CYS A 82 8.32 -3.91 1.79
CA CYS A 82 9.71 -3.93 2.22
C CYS A 82 9.84 -4.62 3.57
N HIS A 83 10.83 -5.51 3.67
CA HIS A 83 11.34 -6.04 4.92
C HIS A 83 12.43 -5.10 5.45
N LEU A 84 12.29 -4.67 6.70
CA LEU A 84 13.20 -3.78 7.40
C LEU A 84 13.78 -4.48 8.64
N GLU A 85 15.09 -4.37 8.82
CA GLU A 85 15.82 -4.84 10.00
C GLU A 85 16.68 -3.69 10.57
N GLY A 86 17.06 -3.83 11.85
CA GLY A 86 17.90 -2.86 12.55
C GLY A 86 17.12 -1.85 13.41
N PRO A 87 17.76 -0.76 13.86
CA PRO A 87 17.14 0.21 14.78
C PRO A 87 15.84 0.84 14.30
N ILE A 88 15.59 0.85 12.98
CA ILE A 88 14.36 1.36 12.37
C ILE A 88 13.11 0.58 12.86
N VAL A 89 13.27 -0.70 13.22
CA VAL A 89 12.19 -1.56 13.72
C VAL A 89 11.64 -1.04 15.05
N ASP A 90 12.49 -0.47 15.91
CA ASP A 90 12.04 0.15 17.16
C ASP A 90 11.20 1.41 16.88
N SER A 91 11.53 2.18 15.84
CA SER A 91 10.71 3.33 15.42
C SER A 91 9.34 2.90 14.87
N MET A 92 9.29 1.76 14.16
CA MET A 92 8.04 1.15 13.68
C MET A 92 7.20 0.67 14.86
N TYR A 93 7.84 0.06 15.86
CA TYR A 93 7.19 -0.38 17.09
C TYR A 93 6.61 0.80 17.88
N ASP A 94 7.37 1.89 18.05
CA ASP A 94 6.88 3.11 18.70
C ASP A 94 5.68 3.69 17.94
N THR A 95 5.74 3.70 16.61
CA THR A 95 4.62 4.09 15.76
C THR A 95 3.39 3.22 16.02
N ALA A 96 3.55 1.90 16.15
CA ALA A 96 2.47 0.98 16.48
C ALA A 96 1.80 1.32 17.83
N LEU A 97 2.60 1.57 18.86
CA LEU A 97 2.10 1.93 20.19
C LEU A 97 1.39 3.29 20.18
N ILE A 98 1.97 4.29 19.51
CA ILE A 98 1.37 5.63 19.38
C ILE A 98 0.05 5.56 18.61
N SER A 99 0.03 4.82 17.49
CA SER A 99 -1.18 4.61 16.71
C SER A 99 -2.25 3.85 17.49
N TRP A 100 -1.86 2.87 18.30
CA TRP A 100 -2.79 2.12 19.14
C TRP A 100 -3.42 2.97 20.24
N TYR A 101 -2.65 3.89 20.83
CA TYR A 101 -3.05 4.91 21.80
C TYR A 101 -3.56 4.40 23.16
N LYS A 102 -4.18 3.21 23.21
CA LYS A 102 -4.73 2.61 24.43
C LYS A 102 -3.76 1.69 25.15
N ALA A 103 -3.99 1.41 26.43
CA ALA A 103 -3.22 0.41 27.16
C ALA A 103 -3.62 -1.01 26.70
N MET A 104 -2.67 -1.77 26.16
CA MET A 104 -2.87 -3.17 25.78
C MET A 104 -2.87 -4.10 27.01
N ASP A 105 -3.58 -5.22 26.89
CA ASP A 105 -3.63 -6.27 27.92
C ASP A 105 -3.42 -7.65 27.28
N PRO A 106 -2.28 -8.33 27.54
CA PRO A 106 -1.15 -7.85 28.33
C PRO A 106 -0.40 -6.67 27.66
N PRO A 107 0.34 -5.85 28.43
CA PRO A 107 1.15 -4.79 27.84
C PRO A 107 2.27 -5.40 26.99
N LEU A 108 2.54 -4.79 25.82
CA LEU A 108 3.66 -5.22 24.97
C LEU A 108 5.02 -4.87 25.59
N PRO A 109 6.07 -5.66 25.34
CA PRO A 109 7.38 -5.49 25.96
C PRO A 109 8.05 -4.16 25.58
N LEU A 110 8.50 -3.43 26.60
CA LEU A 110 9.34 -2.24 26.44
C LEU A 110 10.83 -2.62 26.37
N LEU A 111 11.64 -1.77 25.73
CA LEU A 111 13.09 -1.95 25.70
C LEU A 111 13.67 -1.85 27.11
N SER A 112 14.37 -2.89 27.53
CA SER A 112 15.24 -2.85 28.71
C SER A 112 16.67 -2.42 28.38
N ARG A 113 17.04 -2.43 27.09
CA ARG A 113 18.36 -2.03 26.57
C ARG A 113 18.25 -1.49 25.14
N PRO A 114 19.19 -0.64 24.69
CA PRO A 114 19.26 -0.18 23.30
C PRO A 114 19.46 -1.34 22.31
N TYR A 115 19.07 -1.12 21.05
CA TYR A 115 19.32 -2.03 19.93
C TYR A 115 20.76 -2.55 19.93
N GLN A 116 20.94 -3.84 19.65
CA GLN A 116 22.23 -4.48 19.45
C GLN A 116 22.23 -5.17 18.08
N PRO A 117 23.27 -4.99 17.26
CA PRO A 117 23.41 -5.74 16.02
C PRO A 117 23.41 -7.26 16.25
N PRO A 118 22.91 -8.06 15.31
CA PRO A 118 22.96 -9.51 15.40
C PRO A 118 24.40 -10.03 15.46
N GLU A 119 24.62 -11.10 16.21
CA GLU A 119 25.93 -11.75 16.32
C GLU A 119 26.34 -12.31 14.95
N GLY A 120 27.50 -11.89 14.44
CA GLY A 120 27.96 -12.26 13.09
C GLY A 120 27.41 -11.39 11.96
N GLY A 121 26.74 -10.28 12.28
CA GLY A 121 26.25 -9.26 11.35
C GLY A 121 24.98 -9.67 10.61
N TYR A 122 24.38 -8.72 9.88
CA TYR A 122 23.21 -8.98 9.05
C TYR A 122 23.52 -10.01 7.95
N LYS A 123 22.53 -10.86 7.67
CA LYS A 123 22.60 -11.88 6.62
C LYS A 123 21.66 -11.50 5.48
N PHE A 124 22.01 -11.91 4.26
CA PHE A 124 21.33 -11.51 3.04
C PHE A 124 20.95 -12.73 2.21
N GLY A 125 20.08 -12.54 1.22
CA GLY A 125 19.62 -13.64 0.38
C GLY A 125 18.98 -14.76 1.22
N MET A 126 19.27 -16.00 0.86
CA MET A 126 18.80 -17.19 1.57
C MET A 126 19.54 -17.47 2.88
N GLU A 127 20.61 -16.73 3.20
CA GLU A 127 21.28 -16.84 4.50
C GLU A 127 20.58 -16.02 5.59
N ASN A 128 19.68 -15.12 5.20
CA ASN A 128 18.85 -14.38 6.14
C ASN A 128 17.90 -15.35 6.88
N GLU A 129 17.88 -15.29 8.22
CA GLU A 129 17.09 -16.22 9.04
C GLU A 129 15.57 -16.11 8.82
N TYR A 130 15.11 -14.97 8.29
CA TYR A 130 13.72 -14.72 7.92
C TYR A 130 13.44 -15.07 6.45
N ALA A 131 14.47 -15.25 5.62
CA ALA A 131 14.32 -15.76 4.27
C ALA A 131 14.07 -17.27 4.30
N THR A 132 13.05 -17.70 3.57
CA THR A 132 12.62 -19.09 3.63
C THR A 132 12.21 -19.60 2.26
N THR A 133 12.72 -20.78 1.90
CA THR A 133 12.17 -21.62 0.83
C THR A 133 11.20 -22.66 1.39
N HIS A 134 10.83 -22.56 2.68
CA HIS A 134 9.89 -23.48 3.28
C HIS A 134 8.67 -23.53 2.39
N ILE A 135 8.30 -24.77 2.03
CA ILE A 135 7.01 -25.02 1.42
C ILE A 135 6.02 -24.57 2.48
N LEU A 136 5.39 -23.43 2.25
CA LEU A 136 4.35 -22.91 3.11
C LEU A 136 3.06 -23.68 2.80
N ASP A 137 3.17 -25.01 2.75
CA ASP A 137 2.08 -25.93 2.51
C ASP A 137 1.24 -26.17 3.76
N GLY A 138 1.60 -25.54 4.86
CA GLY A 138 0.89 -25.67 6.12
C GLY A 138 1.26 -26.90 6.90
N SER A 139 1.99 -27.86 6.34
CA SER A 139 2.37 -29.10 7.03
C SER A 139 3.06 -28.84 8.36
N LYS A 140 3.94 -27.82 8.42
CA LYS A 140 4.60 -27.39 9.67
C LYS A 140 3.64 -26.77 10.67
N GLY A 141 2.67 -25.98 10.21
CA GLY A 141 1.59 -25.44 11.05
C GLY A 141 0.67 -26.54 11.57
N GLU A 142 0.40 -27.55 10.76
CA GLU A 142 -0.33 -28.77 11.12
C GLU A 142 0.38 -29.56 12.20
N ASP A 143 1.67 -29.81 12.00
CA ASP A 143 2.46 -30.58 12.93
C ASP A 143 2.57 -29.85 14.27
N LEU A 144 2.74 -28.53 14.26
CA LEU A 144 2.68 -27.69 15.47
C LEU A 144 1.31 -27.76 16.15
N PHE A 145 0.22 -27.60 15.38
CA PHE A 145 -1.14 -27.71 15.91
C PHE A 145 -1.43 -29.09 16.52
N ARG A 146 -1.03 -30.18 15.84
CA ARG A 146 -1.15 -31.55 16.37
C ARG A 146 -0.33 -31.71 17.65
N GLN A 147 0.92 -31.22 17.68
CA GLN A 147 1.78 -31.27 18.86
C GLN A 147 1.20 -30.49 20.04
N PHE A 148 0.60 -29.32 19.80
CA PHE A 148 -0.10 -28.57 20.85
C PHE A 148 -1.34 -29.34 21.32
N ARG A 149 -2.16 -29.87 20.41
CA ARG A 149 -3.30 -30.72 20.80
C ARG A 149 -2.90 -31.95 21.63
N GLU A 150 -1.81 -32.62 21.29
CA GLU A 150 -1.27 -33.75 22.05
C GLU A 150 -0.82 -33.35 23.46
N LYS A 151 -0.43 -32.09 23.67
CA LYS A 151 -0.11 -31.50 24.97
C LYS A 151 -1.34 -31.04 25.76
N GLY A 152 -2.56 -31.24 25.23
CA GLY A 152 -3.81 -30.84 25.88
C GLY A 152 -4.18 -29.37 25.67
N GLU A 153 -3.48 -28.68 24.78
CA GLU A 153 -3.68 -27.29 24.41
C GLU A 153 -4.73 -27.25 23.27
N GLN A 154 -6.01 -26.98 23.60
CA GLN A 154 -7.13 -27.04 22.63
C GLN A 154 -7.59 -25.67 22.13
N ALA A 155 -7.57 -25.49 20.80
CA ALA A 155 -8.36 -24.51 20.04
C ALA A 155 -9.53 -25.23 19.36
N GLY A 156 -10.75 -24.72 19.52
CA GLY A 156 -11.92 -25.18 18.77
C GLY A 156 -12.11 -24.38 17.49
N ASP A 157 -12.59 -25.01 16.43
CA ASP A 157 -13.10 -24.32 15.23
C ASP A 157 -14.54 -24.82 15.03
N GLU A 158 -15.52 -23.99 15.38
CA GLU A 158 -16.95 -24.35 15.29
C GLU A 158 -17.48 -24.31 13.84
N ASP A 159 -16.75 -23.66 12.91
CA ASP A 159 -17.18 -23.46 11.52
C ASP A 159 -16.79 -24.61 10.58
N ALA A 160 -15.93 -25.55 11.03
CA ALA A 160 -15.71 -26.82 10.34
C ALA A 160 -17.01 -27.59 10.04
N ALA A 161 -18.05 -27.40 10.86
CA ALA A 161 -19.35 -28.03 10.70
C ALA A 161 -20.27 -27.34 9.68
N LYS A 162 -19.97 -26.10 9.27
CA LYS A 162 -20.84 -25.26 8.40
C LYS A 162 -20.31 -25.05 6.98
N THR A 163 -19.06 -25.43 6.72
CA THR A 163 -18.50 -25.49 5.36
C THR A 163 -19.35 -26.41 4.46
N SER A 164 -19.69 -25.96 3.25
CA SER A 164 -20.38 -26.81 2.26
C SER A 164 -19.51 -28.02 1.88
N GLU A 165 -20.10 -29.14 1.46
CA GLU A 165 -19.34 -30.33 1.01
C GLU A 165 -18.33 -30.00 -0.11
N GLU A 166 -18.63 -29.02 -0.95
CA GLU A 166 -17.73 -28.51 -2.00
C GLU A 166 -16.54 -27.70 -1.43
N ALA A 167 -16.73 -27.03 -0.29
CA ALA A 167 -15.68 -26.28 0.42
C ALA A 167 -14.85 -27.14 1.39
N LYS A 168 -15.31 -28.35 1.73
CA LYS A 168 -14.62 -29.27 2.65
C LYS A 168 -13.38 -29.96 2.07
N GLY A 169 -13.10 -29.80 0.77
CA GLY A 169 -12.00 -30.51 0.13
C GLY A 169 -12.06 -32.03 0.33
N ASP A 170 -10.95 -32.74 0.11
CA ASP A 170 -10.87 -34.21 0.25
C ASP A 170 -10.73 -34.69 1.72
N GLY A 171 -11.32 -33.96 2.68
CA GLY A 171 -11.23 -34.29 4.11
C GLY A 171 -9.88 -33.99 4.75
N ARG A 172 -9.05 -33.18 4.10
CA ARG A 172 -7.81 -32.64 4.69
C ARG A 172 -8.12 -31.38 5.47
N VAL A 173 -7.57 -31.27 6.68
CA VAL A 173 -7.64 -30.05 7.49
C VAL A 173 -7.07 -28.89 6.68
N PHE A 174 -7.76 -27.74 6.69
CA PHE A 174 -7.28 -26.52 6.04
C PHE A 174 -5.94 -26.12 6.64
N ILE A 175 -4.86 -26.32 5.89
CA ILE A 175 -3.57 -25.72 6.20
C ILE A 175 -2.80 -25.54 4.89
N ALA A 176 -2.55 -24.29 4.51
CA ALA A 176 -1.25 -23.89 3.98
C ALA A 176 -0.97 -23.96 2.46
N GLY A 177 -0.91 -25.09 1.75
CA GLY A 177 -0.39 -25.00 0.35
C GLY A 177 0.16 -26.26 -0.34
N LYS A 178 -0.71 -27.08 -0.90
CA LYS A 178 -0.32 -27.97 -2.01
C LYS A 178 0.06 -27.12 -3.22
N TYR A 179 1.34 -27.08 -3.63
CA TYR A 179 1.96 -26.80 -4.96
C TYR A 179 1.31 -25.81 -5.96
N GLN A 180 0.00 -25.64 -5.98
CA GLN A 180 -0.69 -24.35 -6.04
C GLN A 180 -0.36 -23.51 -4.80
N THR A 181 0.31 -22.42 -5.10
CA THR A 181 0.93 -21.46 -4.20
C THR A 181 -0.03 -20.99 -3.09
N ILE A 182 0.50 -20.53 -1.95
CA ILE A 182 -0.28 -19.69 -1.01
C ILE A 182 -1.08 -18.63 -1.75
N THR A 183 -0.52 -18.10 -2.84
CA THR A 183 -1.14 -17.16 -3.76
C THR A 183 -2.42 -17.71 -4.39
N ASP A 184 -2.53 -18.99 -4.73
CA ASP A 184 -3.75 -19.60 -5.28
C ASP A 184 -4.85 -19.76 -4.22
N HIS A 185 -4.51 -19.88 -2.93
CA HIS A 185 -5.46 -19.99 -1.82
C HIS A 185 -5.84 -18.63 -1.20
N ILE A 186 -4.88 -17.72 -1.01
CA ILE A 186 -5.11 -16.35 -0.54
C ILE A 186 -5.73 -15.49 -1.66
N ASN A 187 -5.46 -15.81 -2.95
CA ASN A 187 -6.23 -15.29 -4.08
C ASN A 187 -7.37 -16.24 -4.52
N ALA A 188 -7.76 -17.27 -3.75
CA ALA A 188 -8.91 -18.12 -4.06
C ALA A 188 -10.28 -17.44 -3.84
N GLY A 189 -10.38 -16.14 -4.13
CA GLY A 189 -11.66 -15.44 -4.18
C GLY A 189 -11.88 -14.97 -5.60
N ASP A 190 -12.88 -15.53 -6.29
CA ASP A 190 -13.72 -14.97 -7.39
C ASP A 190 -13.11 -14.02 -8.44
N GLN A 191 -11.79 -13.88 -8.53
CA GLN A 191 -11.14 -12.86 -9.33
C GLN A 191 -10.99 -13.34 -10.77
N THR A 192 -11.88 -12.85 -11.62
CA THR A 192 -11.95 -13.15 -13.06
C THR A 192 -10.99 -12.30 -13.90
N THR A 193 -9.81 -11.97 -13.37
CA THR A 193 -8.86 -11.10 -14.09
C THR A 193 -8.08 -11.91 -15.13
N GLN A 194 -8.49 -11.80 -16.40
CA GLN A 194 -7.82 -12.45 -17.52
C GLN A 194 -6.67 -11.59 -18.06
N ALA A 195 -5.58 -12.24 -18.44
CA ALA A 195 -4.51 -11.59 -19.19
C ALA A 195 -5.06 -11.03 -20.52
N THR A 196 -4.59 -9.84 -20.90
CA THR A 196 -4.98 -9.19 -22.17
C THR A 196 -3.84 -9.15 -23.19
N THR A 197 -2.69 -9.72 -22.85
CA THR A 197 -1.55 -9.92 -23.74
C THR A 197 -0.80 -11.19 -23.36
N ASP A 198 -0.05 -11.71 -24.33
CA ASP A 198 0.85 -12.83 -24.08
C ASP A 198 2.03 -12.38 -23.20
N LEU A 199 2.41 -13.22 -22.25
CA LEU A 199 3.59 -12.96 -21.43
C LEU A 199 4.85 -13.15 -22.27
N ASP A 200 5.72 -12.14 -22.27
CA ASP A 200 7.04 -12.25 -22.86
C ASP A 200 7.90 -13.23 -22.06
N ALA A 201 8.04 -14.45 -22.59
CA ALA A 201 8.78 -15.55 -21.97
C ALA A 201 10.29 -15.28 -21.82
N SER A 202 10.85 -14.27 -22.50
CA SER A 202 12.27 -13.90 -22.35
C SER A 202 12.55 -13.10 -21.07
N ARG A 203 11.50 -12.57 -20.44
CA ARG A 203 11.57 -11.70 -19.27
C ARG A 203 10.84 -12.35 -18.11
N GLU A 204 11.61 -12.97 -17.23
CA GLU A 204 11.11 -13.64 -16.03
C GLU A 204 10.41 -12.65 -15.07
N TYR A 205 9.23 -13.04 -14.60
CA TYR A 205 8.47 -12.27 -13.61
C TYR A 205 8.97 -12.61 -12.20
N THR A 206 9.83 -11.75 -11.64
CA THR A 206 10.44 -11.93 -10.32
C THR A 206 10.02 -10.80 -9.37
N PRO A 207 8.82 -10.91 -8.75
CA PRO A 207 8.28 -9.88 -7.85
C PRO A 207 8.89 -9.89 -6.45
N HIS A 208 9.57 -10.98 -6.08
CA HIS A 208 10.28 -11.10 -4.82
C HIS A 208 11.77 -10.91 -5.08
N VAL A 209 12.35 -9.90 -4.45
CA VAL A 209 13.78 -9.62 -4.53
C VAL A 209 14.37 -9.72 -3.14
N LEU A 210 15.37 -10.58 -3.00
CA LEU A 210 16.23 -10.62 -1.83
C LEU A 210 17.43 -9.74 -2.14
N HIS A 211 17.64 -8.71 -1.33
CA HIS A 211 18.73 -7.75 -1.53
C HIS A 211 20.09 -8.46 -1.58
N ALA A 212 20.94 -8.04 -2.52
CA ALA A 212 22.34 -8.43 -2.49
C ALA A 212 23.02 -7.91 -1.20
N PRO A 213 24.12 -8.53 -0.72
CA PRO A 213 24.83 -8.03 0.43
C PRO A 213 25.24 -6.56 0.28
N HIS A 214 24.85 -5.74 1.25
CA HIS A 214 25.18 -4.31 1.30
C HIS A 214 25.53 -3.87 2.72
N LEU A 215 26.12 -2.69 2.85
CA LEU A 215 26.38 -2.08 4.16
C LEU A 215 25.07 -1.64 4.81
N GLU A 216 25.10 -1.39 6.12
CA GLU A 216 24.03 -0.66 6.79
C GLU A 216 23.78 0.68 6.08
N VAL A 217 22.50 1.06 5.97
CA VAL A 217 22.09 2.28 5.26
C VAL A 217 21.36 3.22 6.21
N PRO A 218 21.52 4.54 6.08
CA PRO A 218 20.71 5.50 6.82
C PRO A 218 19.24 5.33 6.47
N MET A 219 18.39 5.23 7.49
CA MET A 219 16.94 5.16 7.34
C MET A 219 16.25 6.13 8.31
N ALA A 220 15.10 6.64 7.90
CA ALA A 220 14.22 7.43 8.75
C ALA A 220 12.76 7.07 8.50
N LEU A 221 11.97 6.92 9.56
CA LEU A 221 10.52 6.92 9.41
C LEU A 221 10.02 8.34 9.16
N VAL A 222 9.30 8.51 8.06
CA VAL A 222 8.75 9.79 7.62
C VAL A 222 7.23 9.69 7.63
N ASN A 223 6.69 9.70 8.85
CA ASN A 223 5.30 9.41 9.14
C ASN A 223 4.44 10.68 9.18
N ARG A 224 3.13 10.46 9.17
CA ARG A 224 2.11 11.50 9.28
C ARG A 224 1.06 11.07 10.31
N SER A 225 0.72 11.97 11.23
CA SER A 225 -0.44 11.80 12.10
C SER A 225 -1.74 12.16 11.35
N PRO A 226 -2.86 11.53 11.71
CA PRO A 226 -4.16 11.83 11.10
C PRO A 226 -4.61 13.27 11.41
N TRP A 227 -5.37 13.85 10.48
CA TRP A 227 -5.87 15.22 10.56
C TRP A 227 -7.30 15.31 10.03
N GLY A 228 -8.27 15.27 10.95
CA GLY A 228 -9.68 15.20 10.60
C GLY A 228 -10.34 16.50 10.12
N LYS A 229 -9.68 17.66 10.28
CA LYS A 229 -10.31 18.95 9.94
C LYS A 229 -10.38 19.14 8.41
N PRO A 230 -11.55 19.51 7.86
CA PRO A 230 -11.68 19.86 6.44
C PRO A 230 -10.83 21.08 6.04
N GLY A 231 -10.54 21.21 4.74
CA GLY A 231 -10.01 22.44 4.15
C GLY A 231 -8.53 22.44 3.76
N ASN A 232 -7.85 21.28 3.73
CA ASN A 232 -6.45 21.13 3.32
C ASN A 232 -5.50 22.16 3.95
N ASP A 233 -5.60 22.31 5.27
CA ASP A 233 -4.83 23.30 6.04
C ASP A 233 -3.32 23.05 5.89
N GLU A 234 -2.53 24.09 5.59
CA GLU A 234 -1.07 23.97 5.43
C GLU A 234 -0.37 23.46 6.70
N ARG A 235 -0.95 23.66 7.89
CA ARG A 235 -0.42 23.06 9.13
C ARG A 235 -0.41 21.54 9.07
N ALA A 236 -1.30 20.95 8.29
CA ALA A 236 -1.31 19.53 8.06
C ALA A 236 -0.02 19.07 7.34
N LEU A 237 0.65 19.95 6.58
CA LEU A 237 1.93 19.65 5.91
C LEU A 237 3.14 19.71 6.85
N MET A 238 2.97 20.16 8.10
CA MET A 238 4.03 20.20 9.10
C MET A 238 4.25 18.81 9.73
N CYS A 239 4.64 17.84 8.91
CA CYS A 239 4.93 16.46 9.30
C CYS A 239 6.17 15.91 8.58
N PRO A 240 6.84 14.90 9.16
CA PRO A 240 8.01 14.26 8.54
C PRO A 240 7.77 13.78 7.10
N GLN A 241 6.59 13.19 6.81
CA GLN A 241 6.23 12.73 5.46
C GLN A 241 6.31 13.83 4.40
N ALA A 242 5.56 14.92 4.59
CA ALA A 242 5.51 16.01 3.62
C ALA A 242 6.87 16.72 3.51
N ALA A 243 7.58 16.88 4.63
CA ALA A 243 8.94 17.42 4.63
C ALA A 243 9.90 16.57 3.78
N ALA A 244 9.86 15.25 3.91
CA ALA A 244 10.71 14.34 3.15
C ALA A 244 10.43 14.40 1.64
N TRP A 245 9.17 14.29 1.23
CA TRP A 245 8.81 14.35 -0.20
C TRP A 245 9.14 15.71 -0.83
N LEU A 246 8.79 16.82 -0.16
CA LEU A 246 9.08 18.16 -0.68
C LEU A 246 10.58 18.45 -0.72
N ALA A 247 11.34 18.01 0.30
CA ALA A 247 12.79 18.15 0.29
C ALA A 247 13.43 17.33 -0.83
N ALA A 248 13.01 16.07 -1.02
CA ALA A 248 13.51 15.21 -2.09
C ALA A 248 13.27 15.85 -3.47
N LEU A 249 12.04 16.30 -3.75
CA LEU A 249 11.70 17.01 -4.99
C LEU A 249 12.48 18.31 -5.17
N LYS A 250 12.69 19.07 -4.10
CA LYS A 250 13.42 20.35 -4.12
C LYS A 250 14.91 20.15 -4.41
N HIS A 251 15.50 19.09 -3.89
CA HIS A 251 16.94 18.84 -3.94
C HIS A 251 17.38 17.87 -5.04
N ALA A 252 16.43 17.26 -5.76
CA ALA A 252 16.71 16.45 -6.95
C ALA A 252 17.62 17.18 -7.95
N ARG A 253 18.61 16.47 -8.47
CA ARG A 253 19.68 17.00 -9.34
C ARG A 253 19.65 16.44 -10.75
N GLU A 254 19.15 15.22 -10.92
CA GLU A 254 19.17 14.51 -12.19
C GLU A 254 17.78 13.99 -12.55
N LYS A 255 17.16 13.21 -11.65
CA LYS A 255 15.89 12.56 -11.95
C LYS A 255 15.06 12.21 -10.72
N VAL A 256 13.77 12.10 -10.94
CA VAL A 256 12.78 11.65 -9.96
C VAL A 256 11.90 10.58 -10.59
N PHE A 257 11.68 9.49 -9.88
CA PHE A 257 10.69 8.47 -10.21
C PHE A 257 9.61 8.46 -9.12
N ILE A 258 8.34 8.44 -9.50
CA ILE A 258 7.21 8.26 -8.57
C ILE A 258 6.26 7.21 -9.15
N GLN A 259 5.86 6.24 -8.33
CA GLN A 259 4.76 5.34 -8.62
C GLN A 259 3.71 5.43 -7.50
N THR A 260 2.46 5.69 -7.88
CA THR A 260 1.34 5.94 -6.95
C THR A 260 0.01 5.65 -7.64
N PRO A 261 -1.03 5.11 -6.97
CA PRO A 261 -2.34 4.94 -7.60
C PRO A 261 -2.98 6.27 -8.01
N THR A 262 -2.90 7.27 -7.13
CA THR A 262 -3.47 8.60 -7.34
C THR A 262 -2.40 9.67 -7.15
N PHE A 263 -2.39 10.66 -8.04
CA PHE A 263 -1.47 11.80 -8.05
C PHE A 263 -2.28 13.09 -8.27
N SER A 264 -2.72 13.72 -7.18
CA SER A 264 -3.66 14.86 -7.22
C SER A 264 -3.36 15.98 -6.22
N ALA A 265 -2.52 15.75 -5.21
CA ALA A 265 -2.24 16.76 -4.19
C ALA A 265 -1.47 17.96 -4.77
N ALA A 266 -1.94 19.18 -4.49
CA ALA A 266 -1.28 20.39 -5.00
C ALA A 266 0.22 20.48 -4.63
N PRO A 267 0.67 20.17 -3.40
CA PRO A 267 2.09 20.31 -3.04
C PRO A 267 3.03 19.42 -3.87
N VAL A 268 2.65 18.17 -4.17
CA VAL A 268 3.49 17.27 -4.98
C VAL A 268 3.43 17.64 -6.46
N VAL A 269 2.26 18.03 -6.97
CA VAL A 269 2.10 18.52 -8.35
C VAL A 269 3.01 19.74 -8.58
N ASP A 270 2.98 20.70 -7.66
CA ASP A 270 3.80 21.90 -7.73
C ASP A 270 5.30 21.58 -7.57
N GLY A 271 5.65 20.64 -6.67
CA GLY A 271 7.01 20.15 -6.49
C GLY A 271 7.58 19.48 -7.75
N VAL A 272 6.79 18.67 -8.44
CA VAL A 272 7.17 18.03 -9.71
C VAL A 272 7.31 19.06 -10.83
N LEU A 273 6.34 19.97 -10.99
CA LEU A 273 6.46 21.04 -11.99
C LEU A 273 7.70 21.90 -11.73
N ALA A 274 8.00 22.21 -10.46
CA ALA A 274 9.21 22.93 -10.09
C ALA A 274 10.49 22.15 -10.41
N ALA A 275 10.50 20.82 -10.24
CA ALA A 275 11.64 19.98 -10.61
C ALA A 275 11.84 19.97 -12.14
N VAL A 276 10.78 19.75 -12.90
CA VAL A 276 10.80 19.78 -14.38
C VAL A 276 11.36 21.10 -14.92
N ARG A 277 10.88 22.23 -14.39
CA ARG A 277 11.35 23.59 -14.76
C ARG A 277 12.82 23.85 -14.43
N ARG A 278 13.37 23.15 -13.43
CA ARG A 278 14.81 23.20 -13.12
C ARG A 278 15.66 22.32 -14.04
N GLY A 279 15.03 21.59 -14.96
CA GLY A 279 15.72 20.67 -15.86
C GLY A 279 15.78 19.22 -15.36
N ILE A 280 15.09 18.87 -14.29
CA ILE A 280 15.07 17.51 -13.74
C ILE A 280 14.11 16.63 -14.55
N GLU A 281 14.54 15.43 -14.92
CA GLU A 281 13.63 14.45 -15.51
C GLU A 281 12.73 13.84 -14.44
N VAL A 282 11.41 13.87 -14.63
CA VAL A 282 10.45 13.28 -13.69
C VAL A 282 9.61 12.23 -14.39
N THR A 283 9.69 10.99 -13.90
CA THR A 283 8.88 9.85 -14.36
C THR A 283 7.77 9.54 -13.36
N LEU A 284 6.53 9.49 -13.83
CA LEU A 284 5.33 9.21 -13.04
C LEU A 284 4.60 7.98 -13.59
N TYR A 285 4.45 6.95 -12.76
CA TYR A 285 3.61 5.77 -13.03
C TYR A 285 2.35 5.86 -12.19
N VAL A 286 1.21 6.07 -12.83
CA VAL A 286 -0.05 6.36 -12.14
C VAL A 286 -1.20 5.59 -12.78
N ASP A 287 -2.23 5.22 -12.01
CA ASP A 287 -3.41 4.58 -12.60
C ASP A 287 -4.27 5.57 -13.39
N VAL A 288 -4.99 5.04 -14.37
CA VAL A 288 -6.11 5.72 -15.02
C VAL A 288 -7.41 5.38 -14.25
N GLY A 289 -8.22 6.38 -13.91
CA GLY A 289 -9.52 6.21 -13.26
C GLY A 289 -9.52 5.83 -11.76
N PHE A 290 -8.36 5.78 -11.10
CA PHE A 290 -8.28 5.32 -9.71
C PHE A 290 -8.84 6.37 -8.75
N ASN A 291 -9.87 5.98 -7.98
CA ASN A 291 -10.59 6.83 -7.03
C ASN A 291 -11.28 8.08 -7.62
N ASP A 292 -11.51 8.15 -8.94
CA ASP A 292 -12.12 9.28 -9.65
C ASP A 292 -13.33 9.91 -8.97
N GLY A 293 -14.26 9.09 -8.47
CA GLY A 293 -15.45 9.61 -7.80
C GLY A 293 -15.10 10.47 -6.59
N GLY A 294 -14.12 10.03 -5.80
CA GLY A 294 -13.59 10.77 -4.67
C GLY A 294 -12.78 11.99 -5.08
N GLU A 295 -11.86 11.81 -6.04
CA GLU A 295 -10.92 12.84 -6.48
C GLU A 295 -11.62 14.00 -7.22
N ALA A 296 -12.77 13.76 -7.83
CA ALA A 296 -13.59 14.78 -8.46
C ALA A 296 -14.32 15.71 -7.47
N LEU A 297 -14.32 15.38 -6.17
CA LEU A 297 -14.97 16.21 -5.14
C LEU A 297 -14.21 17.53 -4.91
N PRO A 298 -14.91 18.59 -4.46
CA PRO A 298 -14.25 19.84 -4.09
C PRO A 298 -13.11 19.61 -3.11
N LEU A 299 -11.99 20.31 -3.35
CA LEU A 299 -10.75 20.24 -2.56
C LEU A 299 -9.95 18.94 -2.67
N GLN A 300 -10.32 17.96 -3.51
CA GLN A 300 -9.55 16.71 -3.67
C GLN A 300 -8.53 16.73 -4.83
N GLY A 301 -8.28 17.89 -5.44
CA GLY A 301 -7.25 18.05 -6.48
C GLY A 301 -7.74 17.73 -7.90
N GLY A 302 -8.58 16.71 -8.08
CA GLY A 302 -9.10 16.26 -9.38
C GLY A 302 -8.58 14.88 -9.77
N THR A 303 -9.15 14.28 -10.80
CA THR A 303 -8.73 12.94 -11.27
C THR A 303 -7.32 12.98 -11.87
N ASN A 304 -6.66 11.82 -11.94
CA ASN A 304 -5.31 11.71 -12.52
C ASN A 304 -5.25 12.26 -13.95
N GLU A 305 -6.30 12.08 -14.75
CA GLU A 305 -6.41 12.56 -16.12
C GLU A 305 -6.60 14.08 -16.19
N GLU A 306 -7.33 14.69 -15.25
CA GLU A 306 -7.40 16.15 -15.14
C GLU A 306 -6.04 16.73 -14.75
N VAL A 307 -5.35 16.09 -13.80
CA VAL A 307 -4.07 16.56 -13.28
C VAL A 307 -2.99 16.50 -14.35
N VAL A 308 -2.81 15.37 -15.05
CA VAL A 308 -1.77 15.25 -16.08
C VAL A 308 -1.97 16.24 -17.24
N ARG A 309 -3.21 16.42 -17.71
CA ARG A 309 -3.55 17.44 -18.74
C ARG A 309 -3.20 18.84 -18.24
N GLY A 310 -3.57 19.15 -16.99
CA GLY A 310 -3.27 20.42 -16.33
C GLY A 310 -1.77 20.66 -16.14
N MET A 311 -0.99 19.63 -15.84
CA MET A 311 0.47 19.72 -15.72
C MET A 311 1.11 20.05 -17.06
N TYR A 312 0.83 19.29 -18.12
CA TYR A 312 1.39 19.56 -19.44
C TYR A 312 0.98 20.93 -19.99
N ALA A 313 -0.25 21.38 -19.74
CA ALA A 313 -0.70 22.72 -20.13
C ALA A 313 0.05 23.86 -19.43
N LYS A 314 0.67 23.60 -18.27
CA LYS A 314 1.48 24.55 -17.49
C LYS A 314 2.97 24.54 -17.84
N LEU A 315 3.40 23.62 -18.70
CA LEU A 315 4.80 23.45 -19.11
C LEU A 315 5.04 24.05 -20.50
N GLU A 316 6.21 24.64 -20.68
CA GLU A 316 6.68 25.05 -22.00
C GLU A 316 7.10 23.84 -22.85
N GLU A 317 7.06 23.94 -24.18
CA GLU A 317 7.37 22.80 -25.09
C GLU A 317 8.72 22.13 -24.79
N HIS A 318 9.74 22.92 -24.44
CA HIS A 318 11.07 22.41 -24.12
C HIS A 318 11.15 21.72 -22.74
N GLU A 319 10.17 21.94 -21.87
CA GLU A 319 10.05 21.34 -20.54
C GLU A 319 9.24 20.04 -20.58
N LYS A 320 8.25 19.94 -21.48
CA LYS A 320 7.31 18.81 -21.54
C LYS A 320 8.00 17.46 -21.66
N GLU A 321 9.11 17.38 -22.38
CA GLU A 321 9.83 16.11 -22.56
C GLU A 321 10.42 15.56 -21.25
N ARG A 322 10.72 16.44 -20.28
CA ARG A 322 11.23 16.05 -18.97
C ARG A 322 10.15 15.48 -18.06
N LEU A 323 8.87 15.74 -18.32
CA LEU A 323 7.77 15.06 -17.66
C LEU A 323 7.41 13.80 -18.44
N LYS A 324 7.67 12.64 -17.85
CA LYS A 324 7.34 11.33 -18.42
C LYS A 324 6.21 10.71 -17.60
N TYR A 325 4.99 10.88 -18.07
CA TYR A 325 3.80 10.37 -17.38
C TYR A 325 3.30 9.10 -18.09
N PHE A 326 3.06 8.03 -17.34
CA PHE A 326 2.62 6.74 -17.84
C PHE A 326 1.39 6.27 -17.10
N TRP A 327 0.46 5.65 -17.84
CA TRP A 327 -0.62 4.90 -17.21
C TRP A 327 -0.12 3.53 -16.81
N PHE A 328 -0.35 3.16 -15.55
CA PHE A 328 -0.03 1.85 -15.03
C PHE A 328 -0.58 0.75 -15.95
N THR A 329 0.25 -0.25 -16.19
CA THR A 329 -0.12 -1.43 -16.96
C THR A 329 0.60 -2.62 -16.37
N ALA A 330 -0.18 -3.57 -15.84
CA ALA A 330 0.33 -4.79 -15.25
C ALA A 330 1.09 -5.65 -16.28
N ARG A 331 1.87 -6.63 -15.79
CA ARG A 331 2.71 -7.47 -16.64
C ARG A 331 1.93 -8.26 -17.70
N ASP A 332 0.73 -8.69 -17.36
CA ASP A 332 -0.18 -9.46 -18.22
C ASP A 332 -1.21 -8.57 -18.94
N GLN A 333 -0.99 -7.26 -18.94
CA GLN A 333 -1.80 -6.29 -19.67
C GLN A 333 -1.05 -5.77 -20.91
N GLY A 334 -1.75 -5.73 -22.04
CA GLY A 334 -1.20 -5.18 -23.30
C GLY A 334 -1.42 -3.68 -23.48
N LYS A 335 -2.26 -3.09 -22.62
CA LYS A 335 -2.57 -1.65 -22.58
C LYS A 335 -3.11 -1.29 -21.19
N PRO A 336 -3.11 0.01 -20.83
CA PRO A 336 -3.72 0.45 -19.58
C PRO A 336 -5.21 0.11 -19.53
N ILE A 337 -5.69 -0.22 -18.33
CA ILE A 337 -7.09 -0.53 -18.04
C ILE A 337 -7.57 0.45 -16.98
N ASN A 338 -8.75 1.06 -17.17
CA ASN A 338 -9.30 1.95 -16.17
C ASN A 338 -9.64 1.19 -14.87
N ALA A 339 -9.24 1.77 -13.73
CA ALA A 339 -9.36 1.16 -12.41
C ALA A 339 -10.79 0.79 -11.99
N HIS A 340 -11.83 1.38 -12.60
CA HIS A 340 -13.22 1.00 -12.33
C HIS A 340 -13.54 -0.47 -12.64
N LEU A 341 -12.76 -1.09 -13.53
CA LEU A 341 -12.88 -2.51 -13.86
C LEU A 341 -12.27 -3.43 -12.79
N GLN A 342 -11.46 -2.89 -11.87
CA GLN A 342 -10.84 -3.62 -10.76
C GLN A 342 -9.96 -4.80 -11.23
N GLN A 343 -9.33 -4.65 -12.39
CA GLN A 343 -8.48 -5.67 -13.02
C GLN A 343 -7.02 -5.25 -12.92
N ARG A 344 -6.37 -5.55 -11.79
CA ARG A 344 -4.97 -5.22 -11.49
C ARG A 344 -4.66 -3.74 -11.62
N ASN A 345 -4.90 -2.99 -10.55
CA ASN A 345 -4.52 -1.59 -10.47
C ASN A 345 -3.15 -1.44 -9.81
N CYS A 346 -2.48 -0.31 -10.02
CA CYS A 346 -1.36 0.08 -9.19
C CYS A 346 -1.87 0.36 -7.77
N HIS A 347 -1.12 -0.06 -6.77
CA HIS A 347 -1.32 0.45 -5.43
C HIS A 347 0.02 0.58 -4.68
N VAL A 348 1.13 0.53 -5.39
CA VAL A 348 2.47 0.92 -4.93
C VAL A 348 2.48 2.41 -4.54
N LYS A 349 3.23 2.77 -3.48
CA LYS A 349 3.57 4.16 -3.14
C LYS A 349 5.08 4.29 -2.97
N LEU A 350 5.74 4.78 -4.01
CA LEU A 350 7.20 4.86 -4.10
C LEU A 350 7.62 6.18 -4.73
N MET A 351 8.63 6.82 -4.15
CA MET A 351 9.39 7.91 -4.75
C MET A 351 10.88 7.57 -4.67
N VAL A 352 11.61 7.69 -5.78
CA VAL A 352 13.07 7.55 -5.83
C VAL A 352 13.66 8.79 -6.48
N VAL A 353 14.67 9.39 -5.86
CA VAL A 353 15.33 10.60 -6.34
C VAL A 353 16.82 10.33 -6.56
N ASP A 354 17.29 10.69 -7.75
CA ASP A 354 18.69 10.59 -8.19
C ASP A 354 19.31 9.19 -7.98
N ASP A 355 18.49 8.13 -8.12
CA ASP A 355 18.83 6.74 -7.80
C ASP A 355 19.41 6.53 -6.39
N GLN A 356 19.29 7.49 -5.46
CA GLN A 356 19.98 7.50 -4.17
C GLN A 356 19.01 7.53 -2.98
N VAL A 357 18.04 8.45 -3.00
CA VAL A 357 17.07 8.60 -1.91
C VAL A 357 15.77 7.92 -2.31
N GLY A 358 15.35 6.92 -1.55
CA GLY A 358 14.12 6.17 -1.75
C GLY A 358 13.13 6.43 -0.62
N ILE A 359 11.86 6.67 -0.94
CA ILE A 359 10.77 6.83 0.03
C ILE A 359 9.63 5.92 -0.38
N MET A 360 9.30 4.95 0.46
CA MET A 360 8.18 4.03 0.22
C MET A 360 7.33 3.86 1.48
N GLY A 361 6.05 3.54 1.30
CA GLY A 361 5.19 3.24 2.43
C GLY A 361 3.71 3.19 2.07
N ASN A 362 2.91 3.88 2.88
CA ASN A 362 1.45 3.83 2.80
C ASN A 362 0.83 5.02 2.05
N GLY A 363 1.48 6.19 2.08
CA GLY A 363 0.88 7.44 1.62
C GLY A 363 0.86 7.58 0.10
N ASN A 364 -0.31 7.75 -0.49
CA ASN A 364 -0.45 8.11 -1.90
C ASN A 364 0.02 9.56 -2.13
N GLN A 365 0.08 9.95 -3.39
CA GLN A 365 0.30 11.33 -3.80
C GLN A 365 -1.02 12.11 -4.01
N ASP A 366 -2.06 11.75 -3.25
CA ASP A 366 -3.40 12.34 -3.27
C ASP A 366 -3.64 13.30 -2.09
N VAL A 367 -4.73 14.07 -2.17
CA VAL A 367 -5.07 15.03 -1.10
C VAL A 367 -5.28 14.33 0.24
N GLN A 368 -5.92 13.16 0.25
CA GLN A 368 -6.22 12.42 1.47
C GLN A 368 -4.92 12.06 2.24
N SER A 369 -3.92 11.54 1.55
CA SER A 369 -2.63 11.13 2.14
C SER A 369 -1.75 12.32 2.53
N TRP A 370 -1.86 13.44 1.80
CA TRP A 370 -1.11 14.66 2.08
C TRP A 370 -1.70 15.50 3.21
N PHE A 371 -3.01 15.46 3.43
CA PHE A 371 -3.70 16.38 4.35
C PHE A 371 -4.47 15.71 5.48
N HIS A 372 -4.82 14.42 5.41
CA HIS A 372 -5.83 13.86 6.30
C HIS A 372 -5.48 12.51 6.93
N SER A 373 -4.98 11.54 6.15
CA SER A 373 -4.68 10.20 6.66
C SER A 373 -3.52 10.19 7.67
N SER A 374 -3.54 9.18 8.54
CA SER A 374 -2.35 8.67 9.22
C SER A 374 -1.60 7.75 8.27
N GLU A 375 -0.31 7.96 8.11
CA GLU A 375 0.54 7.25 7.14
C GLU A 375 1.89 6.90 7.76
N VAL A 376 2.45 5.75 7.36
CA VAL A 376 3.82 5.34 7.70
C VAL A 376 4.61 5.16 6.41
N ASN A 377 5.80 5.74 6.37
CA ASN A 377 6.73 5.57 5.27
C ASN A 377 8.15 5.48 5.81
N VAL A 378 9.01 4.79 5.06
CA VAL A 378 10.45 4.76 5.30
C VAL A 378 11.15 5.53 4.20
N MET A 379 12.09 6.40 4.60
CA MET A 379 13.06 7.03 3.73
C MET A 379 14.42 6.34 3.93
N ILE A 380 15.08 5.99 2.84
CA ILE A 380 16.42 5.40 2.83
C ILE A 380 17.36 6.22 1.97
N ASP A 381 18.65 6.19 2.33
CA ASP A 381 19.74 6.79 1.55
C ASP A 381 20.69 5.69 1.07
N SER A 382 20.42 5.13 -0.11
CA SER A 382 21.19 4.01 -0.67
C SER A 382 21.00 3.90 -2.18
N HIS A 383 22.10 4.11 -2.92
CA HIS A 383 22.09 3.90 -4.36
C HIS A 383 21.76 2.45 -4.76
N VAL A 384 22.36 1.49 -4.05
CA VAL A 384 22.22 0.06 -4.37
C VAL A 384 20.75 -0.38 -4.24
N ILE A 385 20.11 -0.05 -3.11
CA ILE A 385 18.73 -0.48 -2.84
C ILE A 385 17.74 0.25 -3.77
N CYS A 386 17.94 1.55 -4.00
CA CYS A 386 17.08 2.31 -4.91
C CYS A 386 17.14 1.77 -6.35
N ARG A 387 18.33 1.40 -6.82
CA ARG A 387 18.49 0.73 -8.12
C ARG A 387 17.78 -0.61 -8.16
N GLU A 388 17.93 -1.46 -7.13
CA GLU A 388 17.24 -2.74 -7.06
C GLU A 388 15.70 -2.57 -7.06
N TRP A 389 15.17 -1.56 -6.36
CA TRP A 389 13.75 -1.23 -6.41
C TRP A 389 13.29 -0.83 -7.82
N LEU A 390 14.00 0.09 -8.48
CA LEU A 390 13.67 0.54 -9.83
C LEU A 390 13.75 -0.60 -10.86
N ASP A 391 14.80 -1.42 -10.81
CA ASP A 391 14.98 -2.56 -11.70
C ASP A 391 13.86 -3.61 -11.50
N THR A 392 13.40 -3.79 -10.26
CA THR A 392 12.26 -4.68 -9.94
C THR A 392 10.97 -4.12 -10.49
N ILE A 393 10.69 -2.85 -10.22
CA ILE A 393 9.53 -2.12 -10.74
C ILE A 393 9.46 -2.23 -12.27
N GLU A 394 10.56 -2.05 -12.99
CA GLU A 394 10.57 -2.17 -14.46
C GLU A 394 10.33 -3.61 -14.94
N ARG A 395 10.83 -4.61 -14.20
CA ARG A 395 10.75 -6.02 -14.57
C ARG A 395 9.35 -6.61 -14.43
N VAL A 396 8.56 -6.14 -13.45
CA VAL A 396 7.29 -6.78 -13.06
C VAL A 396 6.04 -6.06 -13.61
N GLN A 397 6.19 -5.11 -14.53
CA GLN A 397 5.06 -4.42 -15.15
C GLN A 397 5.39 -3.94 -16.57
N ASN A 398 4.38 -3.61 -17.34
CA ASN A 398 4.52 -3.09 -18.70
C ASN A 398 4.35 -1.57 -18.79
N THR A 399 4.13 -0.88 -17.66
CA THR A 399 3.87 0.57 -17.57
C THR A 399 4.81 1.45 -18.40
N HIS A 400 6.11 1.12 -18.47
CA HIS A 400 7.12 1.84 -19.27
C HIS A 400 6.80 1.93 -20.78
N LEU A 401 5.90 1.08 -21.28
CA LEU A 401 5.47 1.06 -22.68
C LEU A 401 4.30 2.01 -22.96
N HIS A 402 3.65 2.56 -21.93
CA HIS A 402 2.36 3.24 -22.04
C HIS A 402 2.40 4.70 -21.60
N ARG A 403 3.33 5.46 -22.18
CA ARG A 403 3.46 6.91 -21.96
C ARG A 403 2.28 7.66 -22.55
N VAL A 404 1.81 8.69 -21.86
CA VAL A 404 0.86 9.66 -22.43
C VAL A 404 1.59 10.69 -23.30
N GLY A 405 0.87 11.30 -24.25
CA GLY A 405 1.38 12.41 -25.04
C GLY A 405 1.61 13.67 -24.21
N HIS A 406 2.23 14.68 -24.82
CA HIS A 406 2.45 16.02 -24.25
C HIS A 406 1.15 16.83 -24.03
N ASP A 407 0.01 16.25 -24.36
CA ASP A 407 -1.34 16.73 -24.03
C ASP A 407 -1.95 15.98 -22.82
N GLY A 408 -1.21 15.06 -22.20
CA GLY A 408 -1.68 14.22 -21.11
C GLY A 408 -2.60 13.07 -21.54
N VAL A 409 -2.68 12.75 -22.83
CA VAL A 409 -3.58 11.73 -23.36
C VAL A 409 -2.80 10.51 -23.86
N TYR A 410 -3.19 9.32 -23.40
CA TYR A 410 -2.65 8.07 -23.93
C TYR A 410 -3.27 7.75 -25.28
N ARG A 411 -2.41 7.30 -26.20
CA ARG A 411 -2.80 6.77 -27.51
C ARG A 411 -2.06 5.46 -27.75
N ASP A 412 -2.78 4.46 -28.26
CA ASP A 412 -2.14 3.20 -28.66
C ASP A 412 -1.30 3.35 -29.94
N ALA A 413 -0.72 2.24 -30.41
CA ALA A 413 0.11 2.22 -31.62
C ALA A 413 -0.65 2.63 -32.89
N GLN A 414 -1.99 2.61 -32.88
CA GLN A 414 -2.85 3.06 -33.98
C GLN A 414 -3.29 4.52 -33.81
N GLY A 415 -2.85 5.19 -32.75
CA GLY A 415 -3.22 6.57 -32.42
C GLY A 415 -4.59 6.69 -31.75
N VAL A 416 -5.19 5.59 -31.30
CA VAL A 416 -6.51 5.58 -30.69
C VAL A 416 -6.40 5.90 -29.20
N GLU A 417 -7.20 6.87 -28.75
CA GLU A 417 -7.26 7.25 -27.35
C GLU A 417 -7.94 6.17 -26.50
N LEU A 418 -7.52 6.07 -25.23
CA LEU A 418 -8.17 5.17 -24.27
C LEU A 418 -9.59 5.65 -23.99
N GLN A 419 -10.59 4.94 -24.53
CA GLN A 419 -11.98 5.40 -24.60
C GLN A 419 -12.63 5.64 -23.23
N ASP A 420 -12.20 4.92 -22.19
CA ASP A 420 -12.68 5.02 -20.82
C ASP A 420 -11.79 5.90 -19.92
N SER A 421 -10.85 6.67 -20.48
CA SER A 421 -9.96 7.60 -19.74
C SER A 421 -10.52 9.02 -19.58
N THR A 422 -11.82 9.21 -19.80
CA THR A 422 -12.44 10.55 -19.74
C THR A 422 -12.74 11.02 -18.32
N GLY A 423 -12.54 10.14 -17.33
CA GLY A 423 -12.81 10.39 -15.92
C GLY A 423 -14.28 10.67 -15.62
N VAL A 424 -14.64 10.71 -14.34
CA VAL A 424 -15.91 11.30 -13.93
C VAL A 424 -15.77 12.82 -13.96
N THR A 425 -16.28 13.47 -15.00
CA THR A 425 -16.16 14.94 -15.16
C THR A 425 -16.81 15.71 -14.01
N LYS A 426 -16.21 16.87 -13.67
CA LYS A 426 -16.77 17.88 -12.74
C LYS A 426 -18.13 18.36 -13.23
N GLY A 427 -19.18 17.67 -12.80
CA GLY A 427 -20.58 17.96 -13.10
C GLY A 427 -21.50 17.35 -12.05
N PHE A 428 -22.78 17.73 -12.06
CA PHE A 428 -23.75 17.32 -11.04
C PHE A 428 -23.81 15.79 -10.83
N LYS A 429 -23.71 14.99 -11.90
CA LYS A 429 -23.67 13.52 -11.82
C LYS A 429 -22.40 12.99 -11.16
N GLY A 430 -21.25 13.62 -11.40
CA GLY A 430 -19.98 13.25 -10.77
C GLY A 430 -19.95 13.56 -9.28
N LEU A 431 -20.52 14.70 -8.88
CA LEU A 431 -20.68 15.08 -7.48
C LEU A 431 -21.55 14.07 -6.70
N VAL A 432 -22.68 13.62 -7.29
CA VAL A 432 -23.55 12.62 -6.66
C VAL A 432 -22.83 11.29 -6.46
N LYS A 433 -22.13 10.79 -7.50
CA LYS A 433 -21.36 9.53 -7.42
C LYS A 433 -20.21 9.64 -6.40
N GLY A 434 -19.54 10.80 -6.35
CA GLY A 434 -18.45 11.06 -5.40
C GLY A 434 -18.89 11.14 -3.94
N ILE A 435 -20.05 11.76 -3.67
CA ILE A 435 -20.65 11.79 -2.33
C ILE A 435 -20.99 10.36 -1.88
N GLN A 436 -21.61 9.56 -2.76
CA GLN A 436 -21.94 8.16 -2.45
C GLN A 436 -20.69 7.32 -2.16
N GLY A 437 -19.64 7.45 -2.98
CA GLY A 437 -18.38 6.73 -2.78
C GLY A 437 -17.65 7.14 -1.50
N SER A 438 -17.68 8.41 -1.14
CA SER A 438 -17.07 8.91 0.11
C SER A 438 -17.82 8.43 1.35
N ILE A 439 -19.16 8.40 1.30
CA ILE A 439 -19.97 7.79 2.37
C ILE A 439 -19.68 6.28 2.49
N ALA A 440 -19.51 5.57 1.37
CA ALA A 440 -19.17 4.15 1.38
C ALA A 440 -17.78 3.90 1.98
N ARG A 441 -16.76 4.69 1.63
CA ARG A 441 -15.41 4.62 2.21
C ARG A 441 -15.44 4.83 3.73
N VAL A 442 -16.11 5.87 4.20
CA VAL A 442 -16.28 6.16 5.64
C VAL A 442 -17.01 5.04 6.39
N ARG A 443 -17.89 4.30 5.71
CA ARG A 443 -18.62 3.15 6.26
C ARG A 443 -17.89 1.82 6.14
N GLY A 444 -16.69 1.78 5.54
CA GLY A 444 -15.93 0.57 5.28
C GLY A 444 -16.51 -0.32 4.17
N THR A 445 -17.43 0.19 3.35
CA THR A 445 -18.07 -0.55 2.25
C THR A 445 -17.62 -0.08 0.86
N GLY A 446 -16.83 0.99 0.79
CA GLY A 446 -16.17 1.45 -0.44
C GLY A 446 -14.71 1.03 -0.38
N GLY A 447 -14.29 0.09 -1.24
CA GLY A 447 -12.89 -0.34 -1.29
C GLY A 447 -11.98 0.80 -1.77
N PHE A 448 -10.81 0.92 -1.14
CA PHE A 448 -9.78 1.92 -1.41
C PHE A 448 -9.04 1.70 -2.72
#